data_AF-K1ZRH3-F1
#
_entry.id   AF-K1ZRH3-F1
#
_cell.length_a   1.000
_cell.length_b   1.000
_cell.length_c   1.000
_cell.angle_alpha   90.00
_cell.angle_beta   90.00
_cell.angle_gamma   90.00
#
_symmetry.space_group_name_H-M   'P 1'
#
loop_
_entity.id
_entity.type
_entity.pdbx_description
1 polymer ?
#
loop_
_entity_poly.entity_id
_entity_poly.type
_entity_poly.pdbx_seq_one_letter_code
_entity_poly.pdbx_strand_id
1 'polypeptide(L)' 'KAIVDSGAYSIVGGGETTEFLSSKELISPPAGGFSFVSVGGGAMLEFLAGKKLPGLKALQ' A
#
# COMPACT_ATOMS: atom_id res chain seq x y z
N LYS A 1 12.12 6.16 3.43
CA LYS A 1 12.49 6.52 4.82
C LYS A 1 11.58 7.64 5.34
N ALA A 2 11.65 8.87 4.81
CA ALA A 2 10.82 10.00 5.26
C ALA A 2 9.32 9.69 5.57
N ILE A 3 8.64 8.91 4.72
CA ILE A 3 7.23 8.51 4.95
C ILE A 3 7.09 7.58 6.17
N VAL A 4 7.95 6.56 6.26
CA VAL A 4 7.98 5.60 7.38
C VAL A 4 8.30 6.32 8.70
N ASP A 5 9.22 7.29 8.65
CA ASP A 5 9.69 8.03 9.81
C ASP A 5 8.72 9.16 10.24
N SER A 6 7.65 9.42 9.47
CA SER A 6 6.75 10.57 9.68
C SER A 6 5.79 10.43 10.86
N GLY A 7 5.67 9.24 11.47
CA GLY A 7 4.71 8.94 12.53
C GLY A 7 3.24 8.93 12.07
N ALA A 8 2.95 9.26 10.81
CA ALA A 8 1.61 9.21 10.23
C ALA A 8 1.21 7.77 9.86
N TYR A 9 -0.09 7.52 9.76
CA TYR A 9 -0.59 6.30 9.14
C TYR A 9 -0.21 6.29 7.66
N SER A 10 0.67 5.36 7.28
CA SER A 10 1.26 5.32 5.95
C SER A 10 0.72 4.13 5.16
N ILE A 11 0.30 4.42 3.93
CA ILE A 11 -0.20 3.41 3.01
C ILE A 11 0.71 3.41 1.79
N VAL A 12 1.11 2.21 1.35
CA VAL A 12 1.82 2.02 0.08
C VAL A 12 1.18 0.93 -0.74
N GLY A 13 1.25 1.05 -2.06
CA GLY A 13 0.77 0.04 -3.00
C GLY A 13 1.35 0.24 -4.39
N GLY A 14 1.30 -0.81 -5.21
CA GLY A 14 1.91 -0.87 -6.54
C GLY A 14 3.05 -1.87 -6.57
N GLY A 15 3.01 -2.83 -7.51
CA GLY A 15 3.91 -3.99 -7.55
C GLY A 15 5.40 -3.61 -7.48
N GLU A 16 5.84 -2.75 -8.40
CA GLU A 16 7.23 -2.27 -8.45
C GLU A 16 7.64 -1.53 -7.16
N THR A 17 6.73 -0.71 -6.60
CA THR A 17 6.99 0.03 -5.36
C THR A 17 7.13 -0.91 -4.17
N THR A 18 6.25 -1.91 -4.06
CA THR A 18 6.30 -2.90 -2.98
C THR A 18 7.53 -3.80 -3.10
N GLU A 19 7.93 -4.20 -4.32
CA GLU A 19 9.16 -4.97 -4.54
C GLU A 19 10.41 -4.16 -4.18
N PHE A 20 10.48 -2.91 -4.61
CA PHE A 20 11.58 -2.02 -4.26
C PHE A 20 11.69 -1.86 -2.74
N LEU A 21 10.57 -1.59 -2.04
CA LEU A 21 10.56 -1.43 -0.59
C LEU A 21 10.92 -2.73 0.14
N SER A 22 10.51 -3.88 -0.38
CA SER A 22 10.91 -5.19 0.13
C SER A 22 12.42 -5.40 0.02
N SER A 23 13.02 -5.09 -1.14
CA SER A 23 14.48 -5.19 -1.36
C SER A 23 15.31 -4.25 -0.46
N LYS A 24 14.67 -3.23 0.11
CA LYS A 24 15.28 -2.26 1.03
C LYS A 24 14.90 -2.53 2.50
N GLU A 25 14.20 -3.63 2.78
CA GLU A 25 13.68 -4.00 4.10
C GLU A 25 12.79 -2.91 4.71
N LEU A 26 12.11 -2.10 3.89
CA LEU A 26 11.29 -0.96 4.35
C LEU A 26 9.82 -1.32 4.58
N ILE A 27 9.39 -2.54 4.22
CA ILE A 27 8.01 -3.00 4.45
C ILE A 27 7.74 -3.20 5.94
N SER A 28 8.62 -3.94 6.63
CA SER A 28 8.46 -4.25 8.04
C SER A 28 9.83 -4.44 8.73
N PRO A 29 10.70 -3.41 8.75
CA PRO A 29 11.97 -3.50 9.47
C PRO A 29 11.75 -3.44 10.99
N PRO A 30 12.77 -3.84 11.78
CA PRO A 30 12.74 -3.76 13.25
C PRO A 30 12.43 -2.36 13.80
N ALA A 31 12.76 -1.31 13.04
CA ALA A 31 12.60 0.09 13.42
C ALA A 31 11.24 0.71 13.03
N GLY A 32 10.29 -0.09 12.52
CA GLY A 32 8.98 0.38 12.04
C GLY A 32 8.92 0.54 10.53
N GLY A 33 7.76 0.23 9.94
CA GLY A 33 7.53 0.17 8.49
C GLY A 33 6.27 0.89 8.05
N PHE A 34 5.78 0.54 6.87
CA PHE A 34 4.48 1.07 6.40
C PHE A 34 3.33 0.48 7.21
N SER A 35 2.31 1.29 7.50
CA SER A 35 1.14 0.85 8.28
C SER A 35 0.24 -0.10 7.49
N PHE A 36 0.16 0.06 6.17
CA PHE A 36 -0.55 -0.84 5.27
C PHE A 36 0.14 -0.96 3.92
N VAL A 37 0.26 -2.20 3.44
CA VAL A 37 0.84 -2.54 2.14
C VAL A 37 -0.23 -3.19 1.28
N SER A 38 -0.64 -2.49 0.22
CA SER A 38 -1.64 -2.96 -0.73
C SER A 38 -1.01 -3.79 -1.84
N VAL A 39 -1.55 -5.00 -2.01
CA VAL A 39 -1.26 -5.88 -3.15
C VAL A 39 -2.20 -5.63 -4.34
N GLY A 40 -3.11 -4.66 -4.22
CA GLY A 40 -4.13 -4.36 -5.25
C GLY A 40 -3.59 -3.61 -6.47
N GLY A 41 -2.36 -3.09 -6.42
CA GLY A 41 -1.74 -2.35 -7.52
C GLY A 41 -2.67 -1.25 -8.06
N GLY A 42 -3.00 -1.31 -9.35
CA GLY A 42 -3.92 -0.37 -9.99
C GLY A 42 -5.34 -0.37 -9.39
N ALA A 43 -5.83 -1.52 -8.90
CA ALA A 43 -7.15 -1.61 -8.28
C ALA A 43 -7.24 -0.77 -6.99
N MET A 44 -6.14 -0.59 -6.26
CA MET A 44 -6.07 0.32 -5.12
C MET A 44 -6.30 1.77 -5.55
N LEU A 45 -5.66 2.21 -6.63
CA LEU A 45 -5.84 3.57 -7.15
C LEU A 45 -7.27 3.79 -7.64
N GLU A 46 -7.86 2.81 -8.31
CA GLU A 46 -9.25 2.88 -8.74
C GLU A 46 -10.22 2.98 -7.56
N PHE A 47 -9.98 2.18 -6.51
CA PHE A 47 -10.75 2.22 -5.27
C PHE A 47 -10.64 3.59 -4.59
N LEU A 48 -9.44 4.14 -4.45
CA LEU A 48 -9.21 5.46 -3.86
C LEU A 48 -9.78 6.60 -4.71
N ALA A 49 -9.85 6.43 -6.03
CA ALA A 49 -10.53 7.35 -6.94
C ALA A 49 -12.08 7.30 -6.83
N GLY A 50 -12.63 6.47 -5.94
CA GLY A 50 -14.07 6.34 -5.72
C GLY A 50 -14.79 5.46 -6.75
N LYS A 51 -14.05 4.74 -7.61
CA LYS A 51 -14.66 3.80 -8.55
C LYS A 51 -15.24 2.61 -7.81
N LYS A 52 -16.41 2.14 -8.26
CA LYS A 52 -16.99 0.88 -7.78
C LYS A 52 -16.26 -0.30 -8.43
N LEU A 53 -15.43 -0.99 -7.67
CA LEU A 53 -14.78 -2.21 -8.15
C LEU A 53 -15.81 -3.33 -8.33
N PRO A 54 -15.90 -3.97 -9.51
CA PRO A 54 -16.90 -5.01 -9.78
C PRO A 54 -16.86 -6.15 -8.76
N GLY A 55 -15.66 -6.59 -8.37
CA GLY A 55 -15.48 -7.66 -7.39
C GLY A 55 -15.98 -7.30 -5.98
N LEU A 56 -15.84 -6.04 -5.55
CA LEU A 56 -16.39 -5.59 -4.26
C LEU A 56 -17.90 -5.40 -4.34
N LYS A 57 -18.40 -4.84 -5.46
CA LYS A 57 -19.85 -4.64 -5.67
C LYS A 57 -20.63 -5.95 -5.65
N ALA A 58 -20.05 -7.03 -6.16
CA ALA A 58 -20.69 -8.35 -6.17
C ALA A 58 -20.83 -8.98 -4.77
N LEU A 59 -20.12 -8.45 -3.77
CA LEU A 59 -20.13 -8.93 -2.38
C LEU A 59 -20.97 -8.04 -1.44
N GLN A 60 -21.54 -6.96 -1.96
CA GLN A 60 -22.42 -6.04 -1.22
C GLN A 60 -23.89 -6.44 -1.29
#